data_AF-A0A094FH22-F1
#
_entry.id   AF-A0A094FH22-F1
#
_cell.length_a   1.000
_cell.length_b   1.000
_cell.length_c   1.000
_cell.angle_alpha   90.00
_cell.angle_beta   90.00
_cell.angle_gamma   90.00
#
_symmetry.space_group_name_H-M   'P 1'
#
loop_
_entity.id
_entity.type
_entity.pdbx_description
1 polymer ?
#
loop_
_entity_poly.entity_id
_entity_poly.type
_entity_poly.pdbx_seq_one_letter_code
_entity_poly.pdbx_strand_id
1 'polypeptide(L)'
;MWRIPFVSRLNLSEYVALVVSFVLVGLEALIRVLTLALPTSIIALCYRASKRLFNYSTSAAAKKSVSRQSSRSSAIRDASDFVDLCALSGYLAEEHVVQTKDGYLLGLHRLGWKRGEEGEKVNSSKGGIKKPVVYLHHGLLMNSEVWVCLTDEERCLPFHLVEKGYDVWFGNNRGNKYSKKSIHHPPTATAFWDFSMDEFAFHDIPDSIDYILSTTYQPSLSYIGFSQGTAQAFATLSIHPKLNDKVNVFIALAPAMSPAGLRNGVVDSLMKASPEVLFLLFGRRSILSSTTMWQSIMYPPIFVRAIDTSLAFLFGWYGKNISMAQKLAAYPHLYSFTSTKSVVHWFQIIRNASFQLYDDDVQPPLRLGSVSKYTKVARFPTRNIKTPVVLVYGGSDSLVDIKVMLKQLPAHTVATEIPHFEHLDLLWARDVDTLVFPHVIDALDSFSDSGHTEEHFARYRAARHASLGPGARRPHNPTESSSKSLGSSYADVASVTPDGDEEDLVVDGPRKNTEGAMPSLASRRRIRGRPGSEGIEYDSTSSSEIAHVTTARATEDEN
;
A
#
# COMPACT_ATOMS: atom_id res chain seq x y z
N MET A 1 -52.94 -13.62 -12.14
CA MET A 1 -51.95 -13.54 -11.04
C MET A 1 -50.98 -12.42 -11.39
N TRP A 2 -51.09 -11.25 -10.75
CA TRP A 2 -50.23 -10.10 -11.01
C TRP A 2 -48.78 -10.46 -10.65
N ARG A 3 -47.88 -10.41 -11.65
CA ARG A 3 -46.44 -10.56 -11.42
C ARG A 3 -45.90 -9.19 -11.04
N ILE A 4 -45.55 -9.02 -9.76
CA ILE A 4 -44.92 -7.81 -9.25
C ILE A 4 -43.50 -7.71 -9.88
N PRO A 5 -43.14 -6.62 -10.59
CA PRO A 5 -41.95 -6.57 -11.46
C PRO A 5 -40.59 -6.74 -10.79
N PHE A 6 -40.54 -6.70 -9.45
CA PHE A 6 -39.31 -6.84 -8.65
C PHE A 6 -39.10 -8.23 -8.03
N VAL A 7 -40.15 -9.06 -7.96
CA VAL A 7 -40.12 -10.34 -7.22
C VAL A 7 -39.63 -11.52 -8.08
N SER A 8 -39.43 -11.30 -9.38
CA SER A 8 -39.11 -12.36 -10.35
C SER A 8 -37.74 -12.22 -11.01
N ARG A 9 -36.91 -11.27 -10.58
CA ARG A 9 -35.60 -10.99 -11.18
C ARG A 9 -34.40 -11.51 -10.39
N LEU A 10 -34.62 -11.89 -9.14
CA LEU A 10 -33.54 -12.35 -8.27
C LEU A 10 -33.65 -13.86 -8.03
N ASN A 11 -32.51 -14.54 -8.02
CA ASN A 11 -32.43 -15.94 -7.62
C ASN A 11 -32.71 -16.08 -6.11
N LEU A 12 -33.12 -17.26 -5.65
CA LEU A 12 -33.40 -17.49 -4.22
C LEU A 12 -32.18 -17.15 -3.34
N SER A 13 -30.97 -17.43 -3.81
CA SER A 13 -29.71 -17.05 -3.16
C SER A 13 -29.53 -15.53 -3.04
N GLU A 14 -29.97 -14.77 -4.04
CA GLU A 14 -29.90 -13.31 -4.06
C GLU A 14 -30.94 -12.69 -3.11
N TYR A 15 -32.14 -13.28 -3.00
CA TYR A 15 -33.10 -12.89 -1.96
C TYR A 15 -32.57 -13.15 -0.55
N VAL A 16 -31.96 -14.31 -0.31
CA VAL A 16 -31.33 -14.62 0.98
C VAL A 16 -30.20 -13.65 1.28
N ALA A 17 -29.31 -13.40 0.31
CA ALA A 17 -28.22 -12.43 0.47
C ALA A 17 -28.76 -11.02 0.74
N LEU A 18 -29.83 -10.61 0.05
CA LEU A 18 -30.46 -9.30 0.24
C LEU A 18 -31.09 -9.17 1.62
N VAL A 19 -31.84 -10.17 2.10
CA VAL A 19 -32.41 -10.18 3.46
C VAL A 19 -31.32 -10.18 4.52
N VAL A 20 -30.30 -11.04 4.39
CA VAL A 20 -29.14 -11.06 5.29
C VAL A 20 -28.41 -9.73 5.26
N SER A 21 -28.28 -9.09 4.10
CA SER A 21 -27.63 -7.79 3.96
C SER A 21 -28.40 -6.67 4.64
N PHE A 22 -29.73 -6.61 4.46
CA PHE A 22 -30.56 -5.65 5.18
C PHE A 22 -30.52 -5.87 6.70
N VAL A 23 -30.49 -7.12 7.16
CA VAL A 23 -30.31 -7.44 8.58
C VAL A 23 -28.94 -6.98 9.08
N LEU A 24 -27.87 -7.24 8.32
CA LEU A 24 -26.50 -6.85 8.71
C LEU A 24 -26.29 -5.34 8.68
N VAL A 25 -26.85 -4.62 7.72
CA VAL A 25 -26.82 -3.15 7.68
C VAL A 25 -27.67 -2.56 8.79
N GLY A 26 -28.87 -3.11 9.04
CA GLY A 26 -29.69 -2.69 10.17
C GLY A 26 -28.99 -2.92 11.50
N LEU A 27 -28.32 -4.06 11.65
CA LEU A 27 -27.53 -4.41 12.82
C LEU A 27 -26.31 -3.50 12.97
N GLU A 28 -25.56 -3.22 11.90
CA GLU A 28 -24.44 -2.27 11.94
C GLU A 28 -24.95 -0.91 12.36
N ALA A 29 -25.99 -0.40 11.70
CA ALA A 29 -26.53 0.93 11.98
C ALA A 29 -27.00 1.04 13.43
N LEU A 30 -27.66 -0.01 13.95
CA LEU A 30 -28.04 -0.11 15.35
C LEU A 30 -26.82 -0.14 16.27
N ILE A 31 -25.83 -0.99 15.99
CA ILE A 31 -24.58 -1.07 16.76
C ILE A 31 -23.91 0.29 16.78
N ARG A 32 -23.80 0.98 15.65
CA ARG A 32 -23.17 2.29 15.52
C ARG A 32 -23.91 3.38 16.31
N VAL A 33 -25.24 3.40 16.26
CA VAL A 33 -26.05 4.32 17.07
C VAL A 33 -25.86 4.04 18.55
N LEU A 34 -25.91 2.77 18.96
CA LEU A 34 -25.63 2.36 20.34
C LEU A 34 -24.20 2.75 20.75
N THR A 35 -23.21 2.56 19.86
CA THR A 35 -21.80 2.90 20.07
C THR A 35 -21.62 4.37 20.40
N LEU A 36 -22.21 5.27 19.59
CA LEU A 36 -22.06 6.71 19.75
C LEU A 36 -22.77 7.23 21.01
N ALA A 37 -23.76 6.48 21.51
CA ALA A 37 -24.54 6.83 22.68
C ALA A 37 -24.13 6.09 23.96
N LEU A 38 -23.11 5.21 23.92
CA LEU A 38 -22.73 4.35 25.04
C LEU A 38 -21.97 5.16 26.11
N PRO A 39 -22.51 5.33 27.33
CA PRO A 39 -21.77 5.94 28.43
C PRO A 39 -20.55 5.09 28.78
N THR A 40 -19.47 5.73 29.25
CA THR A 40 -18.24 5.07 29.69
C THR A 40 -18.49 3.98 30.74
N SER A 41 -19.52 4.13 31.57
CA SER A 41 -19.97 3.11 32.53
C SER A 41 -20.43 1.81 31.89
N ILE A 42 -21.09 1.88 30.71
CA ILE A 42 -21.53 0.68 29.96
C ILE A 42 -20.33 0.03 29.28
N ILE A 43 -19.41 0.82 28.71
CA ILE A 43 -18.15 0.30 28.14
C ILE A 43 -17.39 -0.49 29.23
N ALA A 44 -17.24 0.08 30.42
CA ALA A 44 -16.61 -0.58 31.56
C ALA A 44 -17.39 -1.82 32.05
N LEU A 45 -18.71 -1.83 31.94
CA LEU A 45 -19.53 -3.00 32.25
C LEU A 45 -19.29 -4.14 31.23
N CYS A 46 -19.35 -3.85 29.94
CA CYS A 46 -19.08 -4.80 28.86
C CYS A 46 -17.65 -5.36 28.95
N TYR A 47 -16.68 -4.50 29.23
CA TYR A 47 -15.30 -4.89 29.46
C TYR A 47 -15.16 -5.85 30.66
N ARG A 48 -15.80 -5.54 31.79
CA ARG A 48 -15.81 -6.43 32.97
C ARG A 48 -16.51 -7.75 32.69
N ALA A 49 -17.62 -7.73 31.95
CA ALA A 49 -18.36 -8.93 31.56
C ALA A 49 -17.52 -9.82 30.64
N SER A 50 -16.87 -9.25 29.62
CA SER A 50 -16.01 -10.00 28.70
C SER A 50 -14.77 -10.55 29.40
N LYS A 51 -14.17 -9.82 30.35
CA LYS A 51 -13.09 -10.33 31.21
C LYS A 51 -13.54 -11.50 32.08
N ARG A 52 -14.73 -11.45 32.67
CA ARG A 52 -15.31 -12.57 33.44
C ARG A 52 -15.53 -13.80 32.55
N LEU A 53 -16.06 -13.60 31.35
CA LEU A 53 -16.24 -14.67 30.36
C LEU A 53 -14.90 -15.31 29.99
N PHE A 54 -13.87 -14.51 29.71
CA PHE A 54 -12.51 -15.04 29.48
C PHE A 54 -12.03 -15.87 30.67
N ASN A 55 -12.19 -15.38 31.89
CA ASN A 55 -11.76 -16.08 33.09
C ASN A 55 -12.54 -17.38 33.34
N TYR A 56 -13.81 -17.45 32.93
CA TYR A 56 -14.61 -18.66 33.03
C TYR A 56 -14.22 -19.70 31.96
N SER A 57 -14.09 -19.26 30.70
CA SER A 57 -13.97 -20.15 29.54
C SER A 57 -12.54 -20.54 29.15
N THR A 58 -11.51 -20.14 29.91
CA THR A 58 -10.11 -20.36 29.52
C THR A 58 -9.28 -21.16 30.50
N SER A 59 -8.34 -21.93 29.93
CA SER A 59 -7.40 -22.77 30.68
C SER A 59 -6.46 -21.95 31.57
N ALA A 60 -5.98 -22.57 32.65
CA ALA A 60 -5.02 -21.96 33.57
C ALA A 60 -3.72 -21.54 32.85
N ALA A 61 -3.27 -22.29 31.84
CA ALA A 61 -2.10 -21.96 31.02
C ALA A 61 -2.31 -20.67 30.21
N ALA A 62 -3.49 -20.48 29.60
CA ALA A 62 -3.81 -19.26 28.87
C ALA A 62 -3.85 -18.04 29.82
N LYS A 63 -4.44 -18.19 31.01
CA LYS A 63 -4.44 -17.14 32.04
C LYS A 63 -3.02 -16.76 32.48
N LYS A 64 -2.16 -17.75 32.71
CA LYS A 64 -0.75 -17.54 33.07
C LYS A 64 0.04 -16.83 31.97
N SER A 65 -0.25 -17.13 30.70
CA SER A 65 0.39 -16.45 29.56
C SER A 65 0.01 -14.97 29.46
N VAL A 66 -1.25 -14.63 29.77
CA VAL A 66 -1.74 -13.24 29.80
C VAL A 66 -1.22 -12.52 31.03
N SER A 67 -1.18 -13.16 32.21
CA SER A 67 -0.62 -12.54 33.42
C SER A 67 0.89 -12.31 33.34
N ARG A 68 1.60 -13.03 32.46
CA ARG A 68 3.03 -12.84 32.18
C ARG A 68 3.29 -11.73 31.15
N GLN A 69 2.30 -10.91 30.82
CA GLN A 69 2.50 -9.74 29.96
C GLN A 69 3.59 -8.84 30.54
N SER A 70 4.53 -8.44 29.69
CA SER A 70 5.51 -7.42 30.07
C SER A 70 4.80 -6.08 30.22
N SER A 71 5.29 -5.24 31.15
CA SER A 71 4.87 -3.83 31.28
C SER A 71 4.85 -3.14 29.90
N ARG A 72 5.86 -3.42 29.07
CA ARG A 72 6.01 -2.93 27.70
C ARG A 72 4.86 -3.32 26.76
N SER A 73 4.37 -4.56 26.80
CA SER A 73 3.24 -4.98 25.94
C SER A 73 1.96 -4.22 26.25
N SER A 74 1.75 -3.86 27.53
CA SER A 74 0.60 -3.05 27.93
C SER A 74 0.80 -1.59 27.55
N ALA A 75 2.01 -1.04 27.75
CA ALA A 75 2.33 0.32 27.33
C ALA A 75 2.11 0.55 25.83
N ILE A 76 2.56 -0.39 24.97
CA ILE A 76 2.32 -0.32 23.53
C ILE A 76 0.82 -0.34 23.24
N ARG A 77 0.10 -1.33 23.78
CA ARG A 77 -1.34 -1.50 23.58
C ARG A 77 -2.15 -0.24 23.92
N ASP A 78 -1.74 0.44 24.98
CA ASP A 78 -2.44 1.58 25.56
C ASP A 78 -1.92 2.92 25.00
N ALA A 79 -0.91 2.91 24.11
CA ALA A 79 -0.42 4.09 23.42
C ALA A 79 -1.51 4.69 22.52
N SER A 80 -1.63 6.01 22.50
CA SER A 80 -2.77 6.66 21.84
C SER A 80 -2.56 6.83 20.34
N ASP A 81 -1.32 7.05 19.91
CA ASP A 81 -0.94 7.32 18.53
C ASP A 81 0.48 6.85 18.18
N PHE A 82 0.94 7.23 16.98
CA PHE A 82 2.24 6.87 16.44
C PHE A 82 3.39 7.54 17.21
N VAL A 83 3.19 8.80 17.64
CA VAL A 83 4.22 9.57 18.37
C VAL A 83 4.45 8.93 19.73
N ASP A 84 3.38 8.56 20.44
CA ASP A 84 3.46 7.83 21.70
C ASP A 84 4.19 6.49 21.53
N LEU A 85 3.87 5.72 20.49
CA LEU A 85 4.54 4.43 20.21
C LEU A 85 6.05 4.59 20.00
N CYS A 86 6.47 5.62 19.27
CA CYS A 86 7.89 5.95 19.08
C CYS A 86 8.54 6.41 20.39
N ALA A 87 7.86 7.25 21.18
CA ALA A 87 8.35 7.75 22.45
C ALA A 87 8.58 6.62 23.49
N LEU A 88 7.75 5.56 23.48
CA LEU A 88 7.96 4.35 24.30
C LEU A 88 9.27 3.60 24.00
N SER A 89 9.89 3.87 22.85
CA SER A 89 11.19 3.34 22.45
C SER A 89 12.28 4.42 22.44
N GLY A 90 11.97 5.63 22.92
CA GLY A 90 12.90 6.74 23.02
C GLY A 90 13.21 7.43 21.69
N TYR A 91 12.32 7.34 20.70
CA TYR A 91 12.46 8.05 19.42
C TYR A 91 11.50 9.24 19.34
N LEU A 92 12.01 10.38 18.87
CA LEU A 92 11.19 11.55 18.55
C LEU A 92 10.62 11.43 17.13
N ALA A 93 9.31 11.51 17.01
CA ALA A 93 8.60 11.50 15.74
C ALA A 93 8.07 12.88 15.36
N GLU A 94 8.12 13.21 14.07
CA GLU A 94 7.45 14.38 13.49
C GLU A 94 6.14 13.97 12.79
N GLU A 95 5.17 14.87 12.79
CA GLU A 95 3.92 14.76 12.04
C GLU A 95 3.88 15.81 10.93
N HIS A 96 3.43 15.40 9.74
CA HIS A 96 3.35 16.25 8.56
C HIS A 96 1.97 16.13 7.92
N VAL A 97 1.38 17.25 7.55
CA VAL A 97 0.11 17.28 6.82
C VAL A 97 0.38 17.52 5.34
N VAL A 98 0.01 16.53 4.52
CA VAL A 98 0.17 16.59 3.06
C VAL A 98 -1.19 16.72 2.42
N GLN A 99 -1.36 17.72 1.55
CA GLN A 99 -2.59 17.88 0.77
C GLN A 99 -2.42 17.18 -0.59
N THR A 100 -3.31 16.25 -0.91
CA THR A 100 -3.37 15.65 -2.24
C THR A 100 -3.97 16.61 -3.27
N LYS A 101 -3.70 16.38 -4.54
CA LYS A 101 -4.24 17.20 -5.65
C LYS A 101 -5.77 17.23 -5.70
N ASP A 102 -6.42 16.18 -5.22
CA ASP A 102 -7.88 16.07 -5.11
C ASP A 102 -8.42 16.43 -3.70
N GLY A 103 -7.59 17.07 -2.87
CA GLY A 103 -8.03 17.77 -1.67
C GLY A 103 -8.17 16.94 -0.39
N TYR A 104 -7.63 15.73 -0.32
CA TYR A 104 -7.49 15.00 0.95
C TYR A 104 -6.27 15.52 1.73
N LEU A 105 -6.37 15.51 3.06
CA LEU A 105 -5.27 15.84 3.95
C LEU A 105 -4.77 14.57 4.61
N LEU A 106 -3.54 14.18 4.24
CA LEU A 106 -2.87 12.97 4.73
C LEU A 106 -1.93 13.32 5.88
N GLY A 107 -2.01 12.55 6.97
CA GLY A 107 -1.06 12.65 8.08
C GLY A 107 0.12 11.71 7.87
N LEU A 108 1.28 12.23 7.46
CA LEU A 108 2.53 11.49 7.36
C LEU A 108 3.30 11.58 8.67
N HIS A 109 4.03 10.53 9.01
CA HIS A 109 4.97 10.55 10.13
C HIS A 109 6.41 10.46 9.65
N ARG A 110 7.34 10.95 10.46
CA ARG A 110 8.78 10.90 10.17
C ARG A 110 9.60 10.59 11.42
N LEU A 111 10.61 9.75 11.26
CA LEU A 111 11.69 9.53 12.20
C LEU A 111 13.01 9.97 11.54
N GLY A 112 13.41 11.22 11.80
CA GLY A 112 14.61 11.81 11.21
C GLY A 112 15.89 11.61 12.04
N TRP A 113 15.75 11.39 13.35
CA TRP A 113 16.86 11.40 14.30
C TRP A 113 17.14 10.03 14.88
N LYS A 114 18.41 9.63 14.86
CA LYS A 114 18.88 8.55 15.72
C LYS A 114 18.91 9.07 17.16
N ARG A 115 18.95 8.16 18.13
CA ARG A 115 19.05 8.59 19.53
C ARG A 115 20.33 9.38 19.78
N GLY A 116 20.19 10.54 20.41
CA GLY A 116 21.28 11.51 20.66
C GLY A 116 21.53 12.50 19.52
N GLU A 117 20.77 12.43 18.41
CA GLU A 117 20.78 13.46 17.35
C GLU A 117 19.58 14.40 17.44
N GLU A 118 18.78 14.34 18.50
CA GLU A 118 17.59 15.17 18.65
C GLU A 118 17.97 16.66 18.64
N GLY A 119 17.43 17.40 17.66
CA GLY A 119 17.74 18.82 17.46
C GLY A 119 18.75 19.11 16.35
N GLU A 120 19.44 18.09 15.83
CA GLU A 120 20.23 18.24 14.62
C GLU A 120 19.34 18.48 13.40
N LYS A 121 19.79 19.32 12.47
CA LYS A 121 19.05 19.52 11.21
C LYS A 121 19.30 18.33 10.30
N VAL A 122 18.27 17.51 10.06
CA VAL A 122 18.33 16.38 9.13
C VAL A 122 17.65 16.75 7.81
N ASN A 123 18.37 16.60 6.70
CA ASN A 123 17.86 16.88 5.35
C ASN A 123 17.20 18.27 5.22
N SER A 124 17.89 19.32 5.70
CA SER A 124 17.44 20.72 5.64
C SER A 124 18.17 21.52 4.56
N SER A 125 17.51 22.54 4.00
CA SER A 125 18.07 23.41 2.96
C SER A 125 19.29 24.22 3.39
N LYS A 126 19.43 24.52 4.69
CA LYS A 126 20.49 25.39 5.24
C LYS A 126 21.65 24.61 5.86
N GLY A 127 21.99 23.45 5.28
CA GLY A 127 22.96 22.52 5.85
C GLY A 127 22.35 21.58 6.89
N GLY A 128 23.14 20.63 7.36
CA GLY A 128 22.68 19.57 8.26
C GLY A 128 23.14 18.18 7.84
N ILE A 129 22.75 17.17 8.62
CA ILE A 129 23.05 15.77 8.34
C ILE A 129 22.23 15.34 7.13
N LYS A 130 22.91 14.90 6.07
CA LYS A 130 22.25 14.32 4.90
C LYS A 130 22.06 12.83 5.13
N LYS A 131 20.80 12.39 5.06
CA LYS A 131 20.41 10.99 5.24
C LYS A 131 19.61 10.51 4.03
N PRO A 132 19.87 9.29 3.50
CA PRO A 132 19.01 8.68 2.50
C PRO A 132 17.59 8.50 3.05
N VAL A 133 16.59 8.77 2.22
CA VAL A 133 15.19 8.76 2.62
C VAL A 133 14.55 7.42 2.31
N VAL A 134 13.82 6.86 3.27
CA VAL A 134 13.03 5.63 3.10
C VAL A 134 11.57 5.91 3.43
N TYR A 135 10.67 5.62 2.50
CA TYR A 135 9.23 5.79 2.66
C TYR A 135 8.54 4.43 2.86
N LEU A 136 7.93 4.22 4.01
CA LEU A 136 7.24 2.99 4.40
C LEU A 136 5.74 3.18 4.27
N HIS A 137 5.05 2.21 3.66
CA HIS A 137 3.61 2.30 3.43
C HIS A 137 2.85 1.02 3.80
N HIS A 138 1.80 1.20 4.59
CA HIS A 138 1.07 0.12 5.26
C HIS A 138 0.10 -0.65 4.34
N GLY A 139 -0.46 -1.74 4.87
CA GLY A 139 -1.41 -2.62 4.18
C GLY A 139 -2.87 -2.16 4.21
N LEU A 140 -3.76 -3.03 3.71
CA LEU A 140 -5.21 -2.81 3.71
C LEU A 140 -5.74 -2.78 5.16
N LEU A 141 -6.63 -1.82 5.46
CA LEU A 141 -7.21 -1.62 6.79
C LEU A 141 -6.18 -1.35 7.90
N MET A 142 -5.05 -0.73 7.56
CA MET A 142 -3.96 -0.40 8.49
C MET A 142 -3.68 1.11 8.51
N ASN A 143 -2.72 1.49 9.34
CA ASN A 143 -2.14 2.82 9.43
C ASN A 143 -0.63 2.69 9.73
N SER A 144 0.10 3.80 9.85
CA SER A 144 1.55 3.82 10.09
C SER A 144 2.02 3.15 11.39
N GLU A 145 1.17 3.02 12.42
CA GLU A 145 1.53 2.41 13.71
C GLU A 145 1.97 0.95 13.59
N VAL A 146 1.50 0.22 12.57
CA VAL A 146 1.83 -1.20 12.38
C VAL A 146 3.32 -1.46 12.23
N TRP A 147 4.08 -0.44 11.82
CA TRP A 147 5.52 -0.51 11.66
C TRP A 147 6.29 -0.38 12.98
N VAL A 148 5.69 0.20 14.02
CA VAL A 148 6.38 0.60 15.28
C VAL A 148 5.77 0.00 16.55
N CYS A 149 4.67 -0.77 16.45
CA CYS A 149 4.00 -1.39 17.60
C CYS A 149 4.63 -2.73 18.05
N LEU A 150 5.95 -2.87 17.97
CA LEU A 150 6.65 -4.11 18.35
C LEU A 150 7.08 -4.13 19.82
N THR A 151 6.95 -5.31 20.45
CA THR A 151 7.33 -5.50 21.86
C THR A 151 8.84 -5.41 22.09
N ASP A 152 9.63 -5.75 21.08
CA ASP A 152 11.08 -5.75 21.15
C ASP A 152 11.62 -4.82 20.06
N GLU A 153 12.54 -3.93 20.44
CA GLU A 153 12.97 -2.83 19.58
C GLU A 153 13.84 -3.32 18.42
N GLU A 154 14.67 -4.33 18.66
CA GLU A 154 15.55 -4.94 17.67
C GLU A 154 14.80 -5.56 16.48
N ARG A 155 13.52 -5.91 16.68
CA ARG A 155 12.63 -6.44 15.64
C ARG A 155 11.89 -5.36 14.87
N CYS A 156 12.07 -4.09 15.20
CA CYS A 156 11.37 -2.97 14.60
C CYS A 156 12.18 -2.41 13.42
N LEU A 157 11.76 -2.71 12.19
CA LEU A 157 12.49 -2.31 10.97
C LEU A 157 12.78 -0.81 10.91
N PRO A 158 11.82 0.09 11.17
CA PRO A 158 12.10 1.51 11.09
C PRO A 158 13.12 1.99 12.10
N PHE A 159 13.11 1.49 13.34
CA PHE A 159 14.12 1.86 14.34
C PHE A 159 15.51 1.38 13.90
N HIS A 160 15.60 0.17 13.33
CA HIS A 160 16.86 -0.32 12.76
C HIS A 160 17.36 0.56 11.60
N LEU A 161 16.47 1.06 10.75
CA LEU A 161 16.82 1.98 9.65
C LEU A 161 17.29 3.35 10.18
N VAL A 162 16.61 3.91 11.16
CA VAL A 162 16.99 5.18 11.80
C VAL A 162 18.40 5.08 12.40
N GLU A 163 18.68 4.01 13.15
CA GLU A 163 20.00 3.77 13.75
C GLU A 163 21.09 3.51 12.70
N LYS A 164 20.71 3.05 11.49
CA LYS A 164 21.60 2.96 10.33
C LYS A 164 21.81 4.29 9.59
N GLY A 165 21.18 5.38 10.05
CA GLY A 165 21.35 6.71 9.47
C GLY A 165 20.41 7.03 8.31
N TYR A 166 19.29 6.31 8.18
CA TYR A 166 18.22 6.66 7.24
C TYR A 166 17.28 7.72 7.83
N ASP A 167 16.67 8.53 6.97
CA ASP A 167 15.54 9.42 7.28
C ASP A 167 14.24 8.71 6.89
N VAL A 168 13.46 8.29 7.89
CA VAL A 168 12.39 7.30 7.69
C VAL A 168 11.02 7.97 7.75
N TRP A 169 10.25 7.86 6.67
CA TRP A 169 8.92 8.43 6.51
C TRP A 169 7.86 7.33 6.44
N PHE A 170 6.65 7.65 6.92
CA PHE A 170 5.54 6.70 6.99
C PHE A 170 4.28 7.31 6.37
N GLY A 171 3.73 6.63 5.37
CA GLY A 171 2.52 7.04 4.70
C GLY A 171 1.26 6.58 5.42
N ASN A 172 0.17 7.32 5.22
CA ASN A 172 -1.17 6.97 5.68
C ASN A 172 -2.20 7.24 4.59
N ASN A 173 -2.95 6.21 4.20
CA ASN A 173 -3.99 6.33 3.18
C ASN A 173 -5.12 7.25 3.63
N ARG A 174 -5.69 8.00 2.68
CA ARG A 174 -6.96 8.73 2.87
C ARG A 174 -8.01 7.86 3.56
N GLY A 175 -8.73 8.47 4.48
CA GLY A 175 -9.79 7.85 5.26
C GLY A 175 -9.36 7.05 6.50
N ASN A 176 -8.08 6.71 6.65
CA ASN A 176 -7.57 6.00 7.83
C ASN A 176 -7.50 6.90 9.09
N LYS A 177 -6.98 6.39 10.21
CA LYS A 177 -6.88 7.08 11.51
C LYS A 177 -6.27 8.49 11.41
N TYR A 178 -5.25 8.68 10.57
CA TYR A 178 -4.47 9.92 10.46
C TYR A 178 -4.84 10.79 9.27
N SER A 179 -5.56 10.25 8.29
CA SER A 179 -5.84 10.92 7.01
C SER A 179 -7.35 11.06 6.74
N LYS A 180 -8.13 11.35 7.79
CA LYS A 180 -9.60 11.43 7.73
C LYS A 180 -10.14 12.86 7.59
N LYS A 181 -9.53 13.67 6.71
CA LYS A 181 -9.96 15.04 6.44
C LYS A 181 -9.80 15.37 4.95
N SER A 182 -10.73 16.15 4.41
CA SER A 182 -10.70 16.68 3.04
C SER A 182 -11.23 18.12 3.05
N ILE A 183 -10.75 18.93 2.11
CA ILE A 183 -11.23 20.30 1.91
C ILE A 183 -12.55 20.37 1.14
N HIS A 184 -12.96 19.28 0.48
CA HIS A 184 -14.18 19.24 -0.34
C HIS A 184 -15.37 18.59 0.37
N HIS A 185 -15.12 17.50 1.11
CA HIS A 185 -16.20 16.71 1.71
C HIS A 185 -15.89 16.32 3.16
N PRO A 186 -16.87 16.41 4.08
CA PRO A 186 -16.69 15.92 5.44
C PRO A 186 -16.73 14.37 5.47
N PRO A 187 -16.05 13.72 6.44
CA PRO A 187 -16.05 12.25 6.58
C PRO A 187 -17.42 11.61 6.86
N THR A 188 -18.44 12.42 7.17
CA THR A 188 -19.83 11.96 7.33
C THR A 188 -20.52 11.73 6.00
N ALA A 189 -20.09 12.41 4.92
CA ALA A 189 -20.64 12.29 3.58
C ALA A 189 -20.13 11.05 2.85
N THR A 190 -20.92 10.47 1.96
CA THR A 190 -20.52 9.32 1.13
C THR A 190 -19.44 9.69 0.12
N ALA A 191 -19.45 10.92 -0.41
CA ALA A 191 -18.45 11.40 -1.38
C ALA A 191 -17.01 11.39 -0.82
N PHE A 192 -16.84 11.56 0.50
CA PHE A 192 -15.53 11.43 1.16
C PHE A 192 -14.98 10.00 1.09
N TRP A 193 -15.83 8.99 0.94
CA TRP A 193 -15.42 7.58 0.91
C TRP A 193 -15.43 6.99 -0.50
N ASP A 194 -15.62 7.82 -1.51
CA ASP A 194 -15.65 7.39 -2.91
C ASP A 194 -14.23 7.32 -3.50
N PHE A 195 -13.41 6.45 -2.93
CA PHE A 195 -12.02 6.23 -3.36
C PHE A 195 -11.66 4.73 -3.33
N SER A 196 -10.64 4.34 -4.07
CA SER A 196 -10.13 2.98 -4.21
C SER A 196 -8.62 2.95 -4.47
N MET A 197 -8.08 1.83 -4.98
CA MET A 197 -6.69 1.74 -5.46
C MET A 197 -6.31 2.86 -6.43
N ASP A 198 -7.26 3.31 -7.24
CA ASP A 198 -7.03 4.32 -8.28
C ASP A 198 -6.58 5.64 -7.65
N GLU A 199 -7.37 6.17 -6.71
CA GLU A 199 -7.04 7.42 -6.03
C GLU A 199 -5.75 7.31 -5.20
N PHE A 200 -5.47 6.14 -4.61
CA PHE A 200 -4.18 5.94 -3.94
C PHE A 200 -3.01 6.10 -4.92
N ALA A 201 -3.15 5.56 -6.13
CA ALA A 201 -2.11 5.58 -7.16
C ALA A 201 -1.99 6.94 -7.87
N PHE A 202 -3.11 7.63 -8.11
CA PHE A 202 -3.11 8.93 -8.79
C PHE A 202 -2.73 10.10 -7.88
N HIS A 203 -2.97 9.96 -6.56
CA HIS A 203 -2.89 11.07 -5.62
C HIS A 203 -2.06 10.74 -4.39
N ASP A 204 -2.47 9.79 -3.54
CA ASP A 204 -1.86 9.62 -2.20
C ASP A 204 -0.36 9.35 -2.26
N ILE A 205 0.07 8.34 -3.03
CA ILE A 205 1.48 7.98 -3.16
C ILE A 205 2.30 9.08 -3.85
N PRO A 206 1.94 9.56 -5.06
CA PRO A 206 2.77 10.54 -5.76
C PRO A 206 2.84 11.88 -5.01
N ASP A 207 1.74 12.36 -4.42
CA ASP A 207 1.73 13.62 -3.68
C ASP A 207 2.52 13.49 -2.36
N SER A 208 2.48 12.32 -1.70
CA SER A 208 3.34 12.03 -0.55
C SER A 208 4.82 12.03 -0.91
N ILE A 209 5.22 11.35 -2.00
CA ILE A 209 6.61 11.32 -2.46
C ILE A 209 7.10 12.72 -2.83
N ASP A 210 6.31 13.48 -3.58
CA ASP A 210 6.66 14.85 -3.96
C ASP A 210 6.83 15.75 -2.72
N TYR A 211 5.94 15.63 -1.73
CA TYR A 211 6.07 16.34 -0.46
C TYR A 211 7.37 15.97 0.28
N ILE A 212 7.65 14.68 0.42
CA ILE A 212 8.85 14.19 1.12
C ILE A 212 10.12 14.71 0.44
N LEU A 213 10.23 14.58 -0.89
CA LEU A 213 11.41 15.03 -1.62
C LEU A 213 11.58 16.55 -1.57
N SER A 214 10.49 17.31 -1.63
CA SER A 214 10.55 18.77 -1.49
C SER A 214 10.95 19.21 -0.08
N THR A 215 10.51 18.48 0.96
CA THR A 215 10.80 18.78 2.36
C THR A 215 12.24 18.43 2.72
N THR A 216 12.73 17.29 2.20
CA THR A 216 14.06 16.75 2.50
C THR A 216 15.16 17.25 1.55
N TYR A 217 14.79 17.90 0.44
CA TYR A 217 15.70 18.32 -0.63
C TYR A 217 16.49 17.17 -1.25
N GLN A 218 16.03 15.93 -1.07
CA GLN A 218 16.63 14.75 -1.68
C GLN A 218 16.08 14.57 -3.10
N PRO A 219 16.91 14.13 -4.06
CA PRO A 219 16.46 13.94 -5.44
C PRO A 219 15.56 12.71 -5.59
N SER A 220 15.69 11.74 -4.69
CA SER A 220 15.02 10.45 -4.75
C SER A 220 14.92 9.81 -3.36
N LEU A 221 14.10 8.77 -3.23
CA LEU A 221 13.91 7.99 -2.01
C LEU A 221 13.76 6.50 -2.30
N SER A 222 13.89 5.66 -1.29
CA SER A 222 13.57 4.22 -1.39
C SER A 222 12.17 3.95 -0.85
N TYR A 223 11.39 3.10 -1.52
CA TYR A 223 10.02 2.76 -1.12
C TYR A 223 9.97 1.36 -0.51
N ILE A 224 9.36 1.21 0.66
CA ILE A 224 9.06 -0.07 1.29
C ILE A 224 7.55 -0.19 1.49
N GLY A 225 6.92 -1.10 0.77
CA GLY A 225 5.48 -1.37 0.88
C GLY A 225 5.22 -2.66 1.65
N PHE A 226 4.13 -2.69 2.42
CA PHE A 226 3.58 -3.93 2.96
C PHE A 226 2.18 -4.18 2.40
N SER A 227 1.90 -5.40 1.91
CA SER A 227 0.55 -5.80 1.47
C SER A 227 -0.04 -4.81 0.45
N GLN A 228 -1.20 -4.19 0.71
CA GLN A 228 -1.78 -3.15 -0.15
C GLN A 228 -0.82 -1.97 -0.41
N GLY A 229 0.09 -1.63 0.49
CA GLY A 229 1.12 -0.63 0.24
C GLY A 229 1.99 -0.99 -0.97
N THR A 230 2.26 -2.29 -1.18
CA THR A 230 2.94 -2.77 -2.39
C THR A 230 2.10 -2.59 -3.64
N ALA A 231 0.80 -2.89 -3.57
CA ALA A 231 -0.13 -2.74 -4.68
C ALA A 231 -0.22 -1.27 -5.13
N GLN A 232 -0.28 -0.35 -4.16
CA GLN A 232 -0.28 1.08 -4.43
C GLN A 232 1.00 1.52 -5.14
N ALA A 233 2.17 1.03 -4.73
CA ALA A 233 3.43 1.30 -5.43
C ALA A 233 3.47 0.70 -6.84
N PHE A 234 3.04 -0.54 -7.03
CA PHE A 234 2.93 -1.16 -8.37
C PHE A 234 2.04 -0.33 -9.30
N ALA A 235 0.86 0.07 -8.82
CA ALA A 235 -0.07 0.90 -9.56
C ALA A 235 0.56 2.25 -9.92
N THR A 236 1.05 2.97 -8.91
CA THR A 236 1.64 4.32 -9.08
C THR A 236 2.83 4.32 -10.03
N LEU A 237 3.82 3.44 -9.81
CA LEU A 237 5.03 3.40 -10.63
C LEU A 237 4.74 2.96 -12.07
N SER A 238 3.67 2.18 -12.29
CA SER A 238 3.26 1.75 -13.63
C SER A 238 2.62 2.86 -14.47
N ILE A 239 1.93 3.80 -13.83
CA ILE A 239 1.19 4.88 -14.52
C ILE A 239 1.91 6.24 -14.46
N HIS A 240 2.95 6.38 -13.64
CA HIS A 240 3.76 7.59 -13.53
C HIS A 240 5.23 7.33 -13.93
N PRO A 241 5.58 7.38 -15.23
CA PRO A 241 6.94 7.09 -15.70
C PRO A 241 8.03 7.93 -15.00
N LYS A 242 7.80 9.24 -14.84
CA LYS A 242 8.77 10.16 -14.18
C LYS A 242 8.97 9.89 -12.69
N LEU A 243 8.02 9.20 -12.04
CA LEU A 243 8.17 8.84 -10.63
C LEU A 243 9.20 7.72 -10.45
N ASN A 244 9.43 6.89 -11.47
CA ASN A 244 10.45 5.85 -11.41
C ASN A 244 11.85 6.44 -11.24
N ASP A 245 12.10 7.63 -11.79
CA ASP A 245 13.37 8.36 -11.68
C ASP A 245 13.58 8.98 -10.28
N LYS A 246 12.52 8.99 -9.44
CA LYS A 246 12.53 9.48 -8.06
C LYS A 246 12.54 8.37 -7.02
N VAL A 247 12.44 7.11 -7.44
CA VAL A 247 12.47 5.94 -6.54
C VAL A 247 13.71 5.10 -6.81
N ASN A 248 14.61 5.03 -5.82
CA ASN A 248 15.87 4.30 -5.90
C ASN A 248 15.62 2.79 -6.03
N VAL A 249 14.78 2.25 -5.15
CA VAL A 249 14.34 0.86 -5.13
C VAL A 249 12.95 0.76 -4.54
N PHE A 250 12.16 -0.18 -5.06
CA PHE A 250 10.89 -0.58 -4.48
C PHE A 250 11.04 -1.97 -3.84
N ILE A 251 10.95 -2.01 -2.52
CA ILE A 251 10.97 -3.21 -1.69
C ILE A 251 9.53 -3.56 -1.29
N ALA A 252 9.05 -4.72 -1.70
CA ALA A 252 7.67 -5.15 -1.53
C ALA A 252 7.60 -6.33 -0.55
N LEU A 253 7.11 -6.07 0.65
CA LEU A 253 6.91 -7.05 1.72
C LEU A 253 5.49 -7.62 1.65
N ALA A 254 5.36 -8.95 1.61
CA ALA A 254 4.08 -9.66 1.44
C ALA A 254 3.23 -9.07 0.29
N PRO A 255 3.75 -9.06 -0.95
CA PRO A 255 3.24 -8.20 -1.99
C PRO A 255 1.89 -8.68 -2.55
N ALA A 256 0.98 -7.76 -2.81
CA ALA A 256 -0.37 -8.04 -3.30
C ALA A 256 -0.60 -7.41 -4.68
N MET A 257 -1.11 -8.19 -5.63
CA MET A 257 -1.41 -7.68 -6.98
C MET A 257 -2.66 -8.31 -7.58
N SER A 258 -2.67 -9.62 -7.77
CA SER A 258 -3.85 -10.36 -8.23
C SER A 258 -3.96 -11.67 -7.45
N PRO A 259 -4.38 -11.64 -6.18
CA PRO A 259 -4.55 -12.84 -5.38
C PRO A 259 -5.53 -13.82 -6.06
N ALA A 260 -5.26 -15.13 -5.97
CA ALA A 260 -6.11 -16.15 -6.57
C ALA A 260 -7.53 -16.18 -5.97
N GLY A 261 -7.66 -15.74 -4.72
CA GLY A 261 -8.92 -15.67 -3.99
C GLY A 261 -8.72 -15.76 -2.48
N LEU A 262 -9.84 -15.78 -1.77
CA LEU A 262 -9.86 -16.11 -0.34
C LEU A 262 -9.78 -17.63 -0.16
N ARG A 263 -9.27 -18.07 0.99
CA ARG A 263 -9.20 -19.50 1.29
C ARG A 263 -10.57 -20.11 1.59
N ASN A 264 -11.48 -19.32 2.15
CA ASN A 264 -12.86 -19.76 2.34
C ASN A 264 -13.62 -19.75 1.00
N GLY A 265 -13.86 -20.93 0.43
CA GLY A 265 -14.51 -21.07 -0.87
C GLY A 265 -15.93 -20.49 -0.95
N VAL A 266 -16.68 -20.45 0.16
CA VAL A 266 -18.04 -19.87 0.17
C VAL A 266 -17.98 -18.35 0.09
N VAL A 267 -17.13 -17.73 0.93
CA VAL A 267 -16.94 -16.28 0.91
C VAL A 267 -16.30 -15.84 -0.40
N ASP A 268 -15.29 -16.57 -0.89
CA ASP A 268 -14.65 -16.32 -2.18
C ASP A 268 -15.67 -16.36 -3.33
N SER A 269 -16.50 -17.40 -3.38
CA SER A 269 -17.53 -17.55 -4.41
C SER A 269 -18.57 -16.42 -4.36
N LEU A 270 -19.04 -16.06 -3.17
CA LEU A 270 -20.01 -14.98 -3.00
C LEU A 270 -19.44 -13.63 -3.47
N MET A 271 -18.22 -13.31 -3.06
CA MET A 271 -17.59 -12.04 -3.39
C MET A 271 -17.18 -11.94 -4.86
N LYS A 272 -16.75 -13.05 -5.48
CA LYS A 272 -16.50 -13.11 -6.93
C LYS A 272 -17.81 -13.03 -7.75
N ALA A 273 -18.92 -13.54 -7.22
CA ALA A 273 -20.21 -13.48 -7.92
C ALA A 273 -20.80 -12.07 -7.93
N SER A 274 -20.75 -11.36 -6.79
CA SER A 274 -21.37 -10.04 -6.65
C SER A 274 -20.57 -9.14 -5.70
N PRO A 275 -19.51 -8.46 -6.17
CA PRO A 275 -18.74 -7.52 -5.34
C PRO A 275 -19.60 -6.42 -4.69
N GLU A 276 -20.69 -6.03 -5.34
CA GLU A 276 -21.64 -5.02 -4.82
C GLU A 276 -22.36 -5.44 -3.53
N VAL A 277 -22.40 -6.74 -3.22
CA VAL A 277 -22.95 -7.22 -1.94
C VAL A 277 -22.23 -6.57 -0.76
N LEU A 278 -20.96 -6.16 -0.92
CA LEU A 278 -20.25 -5.42 0.12
C LEU A 278 -20.84 -4.04 0.39
N PHE A 279 -21.30 -3.32 -0.63
CA PHE A 279 -22.01 -2.07 -0.41
C PHE A 279 -23.35 -2.30 0.29
N LEU A 280 -24.00 -3.44 0.02
CA LEU A 280 -25.21 -3.84 0.72
C LEU A 280 -24.95 -4.31 2.16
N LEU A 281 -23.75 -4.79 2.50
CA LEU A 281 -23.41 -5.28 3.83
C LEU A 281 -22.81 -4.21 4.74
N PHE A 282 -21.97 -3.34 4.17
CA PHE A 282 -21.14 -2.39 4.92
C PHE A 282 -21.45 -0.93 4.58
N GLY A 283 -22.36 -0.68 3.63
CA GLY A 283 -22.70 0.65 3.16
C GLY A 283 -21.63 1.25 2.22
N ARG A 284 -21.79 2.53 1.88
CA ARG A 284 -20.89 3.25 0.95
C ARG A 284 -19.85 4.15 1.65
N ARG A 285 -19.60 3.93 2.94
CA ARG A 285 -18.64 4.72 3.74
C ARG A 285 -17.46 3.84 4.17
N SER A 286 -16.94 4.05 5.38
CA SER A 286 -15.94 3.19 5.99
C SER A 286 -16.46 1.76 6.14
N ILE A 287 -15.71 0.78 5.66
CA ILE A 287 -16.00 -0.62 5.94
C ILE A 287 -15.70 -0.93 7.43
N LEU A 288 -16.42 -1.89 8.03
CA LEU A 288 -16.18 -2.40 9.40
C LEU A 288 -16.07 -1.31 10.49
N SER A 289 -16.89 -0.24 10.41
CA SER A 289 -16.82 0.89 11.36
C SER A 289 -16.92 0.51 12.83
N SER A 290 -17.62 -0.59 13.15
CA SER A 290 -17.78 -1.06 14.53
C SER A 290 -16.52 -1.66 15.17
N THR A 291 -15.47 -1.98 14.40
CA THR A 291 -14.27 -2.66 14.94
C THR A 291 -13.60 -1.89 16.07
N THR A 292 -13.54 -0.56 15.97
CA THR A 292 -12.98 0.29 17.03
C THR A 292 -13.79 0.23 18.32
N MET A 293 -15.13 0.13 18.23
CA MET A 293 -15.97 -0.12 19.40
C MET A 293 -15.64 -1.47 20.03
N TRP A 294 -15.60 -2.52 19.20
CA TRP A 294 -15.32 -3.88 19.66
C TRP A 294 -13.98 -3.97 20.39
N GLN A 295 -12.97 -3.27 19.89
CA GLN A 295 -11.68 -3.11 20.56
C GLN A 295 -11.81 -2.44 21.94
N SER A 296 -12.64 -1.40 22.08
CA SER A 296 -12.83 -0.70 23.36
C SER A 296 -13.63 -1.51 24.39
N ILE A 297 -14.57 -2.35 23.98
CA ILE A 297 -15.46 -3.09 24.90
C ILE A 297 -15.00 -4.51 25.21
N MET A 298 -14.19 -5.13 24.35
CA MET A 298 -13.72 -6.50 24.55
C MET A 298 -12.42 -6.55 25.36
N TYR A 299 -12.35 -7.49 26.29
CA TYR A 299 -11.10 -7.82 26.97
C TYR A 299 -10.02 -8.22 25.92
N PRO A 300 -8.78 -7.68 25.96
CA PRO A 300 -7.85 -7.76 24.83
C PRO A 300 -7.56 -9.19 24.31
N PRO A 301 -7.40 -10.23 25.16
CA PRO A 301 -7.26 -11.60 24.68
C PRO A 301 -8.45 -12.13 23.88
N ILE A 302 -9.68 -11.66 24.13
CA ILE A 302 -10.86 -12.01 23.34
C ILE A 302 -10.77 -11.33 21.98
N PHE A 303 -10.43 -10.04 21.95
CA PHE A 303 -10.22 -9.29 20.70
C PHE A 303 -9.15 -9.95 19.82
N VAL A 304 -8.01 -10.35 20.42
CA VAL A 304 -6.96 -11.09 19.72
C VAL A 304 -7.48 -12.40 19.12
N ARG A 305 -8.23 -13.19 19.89
CA ARG A 305 -8.82 -14.44 19.39
C ARG A 305 -9.84 -14.19 18.28
N ALA A 306 -10.62 -13.13 18.36
CA ALA A 306 -11.59 -12.78 17.31
C ALA A 306 -10.87 -12.46 15.99
N ILE A 307 -9.78 -11.69 16.06
CA ILE A 307 -8.93 -11.41 14.89
C ILE A 307 -8.29 -12.70 14.37
N ASP A 308 -7.60 -13.47 15.21
CA ASP A 308 -6.94 -14.72 14.81
C ASP A 308 -7.93 -15.70 14.15
N THR A 309 -9.14 -15.83 14.73
CA THR A 309 -10.19 -16.68 14.16
C THR A 309 -10.67 -16.16 12.81
N SER A 310 -10.81 -14.85 12.65
CA SER A 310 -11.22 -14.21 11.39
C SER A 310 -10.15 -14.39 10.30
N LEU A 311 -8.87 -14.23 10.65
CA LEU A 311 -7.75 -14.44 9.73
C LEU A 311 -7.62 -15.92 9.33
N ALA A 312 -7.78 -16.84 10.28
CA ALA A 312 -7.81 -18.27 10.00
C ALA A 312 -9.01 -18.66 9.12
N PHE A 313 -10.18 -18.06 9.36
CA PHE A 313 -11.38 -18.33 8.57
C PHE A 313 -11.27 -17.81 7.14
N LEU A 314 -10.77 -16.58 6.93
CA LEU A 314 -10.72 -15.95 5.61
C LEU A 314 -9.51 -16.39 4.78
N PHE A 315 -8.33 -16.47 5.40
CA PHE A 315 -7.05 -16.65 4.72
C PHE A 315 -6.32 -17.94 5.11
N GLY A 316 -6.73 -18.59 6.21
CA GLY A 316 -6.03 -19.74 6.77
C GLY A 316 -4.71 -19.40 7.43
N TRP A 317 -4.57 -18.18 7.94
CA TRP A 317 -3.42 -17.75 8.72
C TRP A 317 -3.64 -18.04 10.21
N TYR A 318 -2.63 -18.60 10.86
CA TYR A 318 -2.68 -18.98 12.27
C TYR A 318 -1.77 -18.11 13.16
N GLY A 319 -0.92 -17.28 12.58
CA GLY A 319 -0.01 -16.36 13.27
C GLY A 319 0.90 -17.09 14.25
N LYS A 320 1.47 -18.24 13.85
CA LYS A 320 2.30 -19.11 14.72
C LYS A 320 3.63 -18.46 15.09
N ASN A 321 4.16 -17.63 14.20
CA ASN A 321 5.45 -16.97 14.38
C ASN A 321 5.34 -15.71 15.27
N ILE A 322 4.14 -15.16 15.44
CA ILE A 322 3.87 -13.98 16.28
C ILE A 322 3.52 -14.41 17.72
N SER A 323 4.24 -13.87 18.70
CA SER A 323 3.99 -14.20 20.11
C SER A 323 2.65 -13.64 20.59
N MET A 324 2.03 -14.28 21.58
CA MET A 324 0.78 -13.76 22.18
C MET A 324 0.96 -12.36 22.77
N ALA A 325 2.13 -12.06 23.36
CA ALA A 325 2.45 -10.74 23.88
C ALA A 325 2.47 -9.69 22.77
N GLN A 326 3.10 -10.01 21.63
CA GLN A 326 3.12 -9.16 20.44
C GLN A 326 1.72 -8.94 19.86
N LYS A 327 0.88 -10.00 19.78
CA LYS A 327 -0.51 -9.85 19.33
C LYS A 327 -1.32 -8.95 20.25
N LEU A 328 -1.18 -9.12 21.56
CA LEU A 328 -1.86 -8.30 22.57
C LEU A 328 -1.44 -6.83 22.52
N ALA A 329 -0.20 -6.56 22.14
CA ALA A 329 0.33 -5.20 21.97
C ALA A 329 -0.13 -4.58 20.65
N ALA A 330 0.05 -5.28 19.52
CA ALA A 330 -0.08 -4.70 18.18
C ALA A 330 -1.49 -4.73 17.58
N TYR A 331 -2.34 -5.71 17.91
CA TYR A 331 -3.65 -5.85 17.25
C TYR A 331 -4.58 -4.63 17.44
N PRO A 332 -4.55 -3.90 18.57
CA PRO A 332 -5.26 -2.62 18.72
C PRO A 332 -4.83 -1.53 17.75
N HIS A 333 -3.63 -1.62 17.18
CA HIS A 333 -3.06 -0.71 16.18
C HIS A 333 -3.21 -1.22 14.75
N LEU A 334 -3.55 -2.51 14.58
CA LEU A 334 -3.67 -3.16 13.28
C LEU A 334 -4.78 -2.53 12.43
N TYR A 335 -5.94 -2.28 13.04
CA TYR A 335 -7.13 -1.85 12.31
C TYR A 335 -7.19 -0.34 12.12
N SER A 336 -7.42 0.08 10.88
CA SER A 336 -7.78 1.44 10.51
C SER A 336 -8.83 1.45 9.41
N PHE A 337 -9.55 2.56 9.29
CA PHE A 337 -10.63 2.69 8.34
C PHE A 337 -10.12 2.73 6.89
N THR A 338 -10.92 2.19 5.98
CA THR A 338 -10.82 2.42 4.54
C THR A 338 -12.23 2.45 3.93
N SER A 339 -12.37 2.93 2.70
CA SER A 339 -13.66 2.92 2.01
C SER A 339 -14.12 1.50 1.69
N THR A 340 -15.43 1.29 1.71
CA THR A 340 -16.02 0.04 1.19
C THR A 340 -15.69 -0.13 -0.30
N LYS A 341 -15.60 0.97 -1.06
CA LYS A 341 -15.19 0.96 -2.47
C LYS A 341 -13.79 0.36 -2.68
N SER A 342 -12.82 0.65 -1.80
CA SER A 342 -11.47 0.05 -1.86
C SER A 342 -11.51 -1.47 -1.73
N VAL A 343 -12.37 -2.00 -0.85
CA VAL A 343 -12.50 -3.45 -0.66
C VAL A 343 -13.25 -4.08 -1.84
N VAL A 344 -14.29 -3.42 -2.35
CA VAL A 344 -14.97 -3.85 -3.59
C VAL A 344 -13.99 -3.92 -4.76
N HIS A 345 -13.08 -2.95 -4.87
CA HIS A 345 -12.03 -2.95 -5.89
C HIS A 345 -11.14 -4.20 -5.78
N TRP A 346 -10.67 -4.55 -4.58
CA TRP A 346 -9.92 -5.79 -4.38
C TRP A 346 -10.68 -7.03 -4.87
N PHE A 347 -11.99 -7.10 -4.62
CA PHE A 347 -12.79 -8.22 -5.10
C PHE A 347 -13.00 -8.20 -6.62
N GLN A 348 -13.06 -7.04 -7.27
CA GLN A 348 -13.03 -6.95 -8.74
C GLN A 348 -11.71 -7.48 -9.30
N ILE A 349 -10.57 -7.12 -8.69
CA ILE A 349 -9.24 -7.62 -9.06
C ILE A 349 -9.15 -9.14 -8.92
N ILE A 350 -9.60 -9.68 -7.78
CA ILE A 350 -9.63 -11.12 -7.50
C ILE A 350 -10.55 -11.87 -8.49
N ARG A 351 -11.75 -11.32 -8.76
CA ARG A 351 -12.71 -11.90 -9.70
C ARG A 351 -12.14 -11.98 -11.12
N ASN A 352 -11.46 -10.91 -11.55
CA ASN A 352 -10.94 -10.80 -12.91
C ASN A 352 -9.52 -11.37 -13.07
N ALA A 353 -8.89 -11.84 -11.98
CA ALA A 353 -7.49 -12.25 -11.93
C ALA A 353 -6.56 -11.23 -12.63
N SER A 354 -6.82 -9.95 -12.37
CA SER A 354 -6.32 -8.85 -13.17
C SER A 354 -6.14 -7.62 -12.30
N PHE A 355 -4.90 -7.13 -12.20
CA PHE A 355 -4.60 -5.88 -11.52
C PHE A 355 -4.96 -4.70 -12.44
N GLN A 356 -6.10 -4.08 -12.14
CA GLN A 356 -6.77 -3.13 -13.02
C GLN A 356 -7.36 -1.96 -12.24
N LEU A 357 -7.82 -0.93 -12.96
CA LEU A 357 -8.57 0.19 -12.40
C LEU A 357 -9.94 -0.27 -11.88
N TYR A 358 -10.58 0.59 -11.08
CA TYR A 358 -11.92 0.32 -10.57
C TYR A 358 -12.91 0.21 -11.74
N ASP A 359 -13.77 -0.81 -11.70
CA ASP A 359 -14.84 -0.98 -12.67
C ASP A 359 -16.13 -0.36 -12.11
N ASP A 360 -16.49 0.85 -12.57
CA ASP A 360 -17.75 1.50 -12.21
C ASP A 360 -18.96 0.87 -12.91
N ASP A 361 -18.75 0.11 -14.01
CA ASP A 361 -19.84 -0.51 -14.76
C ASP A 361 -20.25 -1.83 -14.09
N VAL A 362 -21.47 -1.84 -13.53
CA VAL A 362 -22.08 -3.03 -12.94
C VAL A 362 -22.42 -4.05 -14.03
N GLN A 363 -21.46 -4.92 -14.37
CA GLN A 363 -21.72 -5.98 -15.33
C GLN A 363 -22.71 -7.00 -14.74
N PRO A 364 -23.89 -7.21 -15.38
CA PRO A 364 -24.88 -8.15 -14.89
C PRO A 364 -24.30 -9.58 -14.79
N PRO A 365 -24.77 -10.41 -13.83
CA PRO A 365 -24.25 -11.76 -13.62
C PRO A 365 -24.45 -12.69 -14.82
N LEU A 366 -25.46 -12.44 -15.68
CA LEU A 366 -25.59 -13.10 -16.96
C LEU A 366 -24.93 -12.28 -18.07
N ARG A 367 -23.88 -12.86 -18.68
CA ARG A 367 -23.31 -12.42 -19.96
C ARG A 367 -24.32 -12.62 -21.10
N LEU A 368 -25.40 -11.86 -21.11
CA LEU A 368 -26.15 -11.62 -22.35
C LEU A 368 -25.27 -10.75 -23.24
N GLY A 369 -25.07 -11.18 -24.48
CA GLY A 369 -23.92 -10.81 -25.30
C GLY A 369 -23.68 -9.32 -25.57
N SER A 370 -22.46 -9.07 -26.06
CA SER A 370 -21.92 -7.87 -26.71
C SER A 370 -21.45 -6.69 -25.86
N VAL A 371 -21.82 -6.50 -24.59
CA VAL A 371 -21.32 -5.32 -23.82
C VAL A 371 -19.82 -5.42 -23.52
N SER A 372 -19.30 -6.62 -23.19
CA SER A 372 -17.87 -6.85 -22.96
C SER A 372 -16.98 -6.66 -24.20
N LYS A 373 -17.56 -6.42 -25.39
CA LYS A 373 -16.82 -6.15 -26.62
C LYS A 373 -16.47 -4.66 -26.77
N TYR A 374 -17.23 -3.77 -26.12
CA TYR A 374 -17.12 -2.31 -26.32
C TYR A 374 -16.42 -1.59 -25.16
N THR A 375 -16.44 -2.14 -23.95
CA THR A 375 -15.77 -1.55 -22.78
C THR A 375 -14.84 -2.57 -22.15
N LYS A 376 -13.57 -2.17 -21.92
CA LYS A 376 -12.56 -2.96 -21.23
C LYS A 376 -11.86 -2.07 -20.20
N VAL A 377 -11.98 -2.44 -18.93
CA VAL A 377 -11.29 -1.75 -17.83
C VAL A 377 -9.79 -1.81 -18.06
N ALA A 378 -9.12 -0.66 -17.93
CA ALA A 378 -7.68 -0.57 -18.13
C ALA A 378 -6.94 -1.30 -17.01
N ARG A 379 -5.88 -2.02 -17.38
CA ARG A 379 -4.97 -2.67 -16.43
C ARG A 379 -3.90 -1.69 -15.98
N PHE A 380 -3.43 -1.82 -14.75
CA PHE A 380 -2.17 -1.19 -14.35
C PHE A 380 -1.03 -1.84 -15.15
N PRO A 381 -0.28 -1.09 -15.97
CA PRO A 381 0.71 -1.67 -16.88
C PRO A 381 2.03 -1.92 -16.14
N THR A 382 2.03 -2.84 -15.17
CA THR A 382 3.14 -3.06 -14.23
C THR A 382 4.48 -3.44 -14.87
N ARG A 383 4.49 -3.94 -16.12
CA ARG A 383 5.71 -4.14 -16.90
C ARG A 383 6.46 -2.84 -17.24
N ASN A 384 5.80 -1.69 -17.16
CA ASN A 384 6.39 -0.38 -17.44
C ASN A 384 7.22 0.17 -16.27
N ILE A 385 7.21 -0.51 -15.12
CA ILE A 385 7.99 -0.10 -13.95
C ILE A 385 9.48 -0.26 -14.29
N LYS A 386 10.22 0.85 -14.20
CA LYS A 386 11.67 0.89 -14.42
C LYS A 386 12.44 0.73 -13.11
N THR A 387 11.88 1.21 -12.01
CA THR A 387 12.47 1.09 -10.67
C THR A 387 12.83 -0.37 -10.35
N PRO A 388 14.00 -0.64 -9.76
CA PRO A 388 14.36 -1.95 -9.23
C PRO A 388 13.30 -2.47 -8.25
N VAL A 389 12.81 -3.69 -8.47
CA VAL A 389 11.76 -4.30 -7.65
C VAL A 389 12.33 -5.51 -6.90
N VAL A 390 12.25 -5.45 -5.58
CA VAL A 390 12.65 -6.53 -4.66
C VAL A 390 11.44 -7.03 -3.90
N LEU A 391 11.08 -8.30 -4.07
CA LEU A 391 9.95 -8.93 -3.38
C LEU A 391 10.46 -9.82 -2.24
N VAL A 392 9.90 -9.64 -1.05
CA VAL A 392 10.08 -10.55 0.09
C VAL A 392 8.71 -11.03 0.53
N TYR A 393 8.48 -12.35 0.49
CA TYR A 393 7.15 -12.91 0.74
C TYR A 393 7.20 -14.18 1.59
N GLY A 394 6.10 -14.47 2.28
CA GLY A 394 5.94 -15.69 3.06
C GLY A 394 5.45 -16.85 2.19
N GLY A 395 6.09 -18.01 2.28
CA GLY A 395 5.68 -19.22 1.53
C GLY A 395 4.33 -19.80 1.99
N SER A 396 3.87 -19.42 3.19
CA SER A 396 2.57 -19.79 3.73
C SER A 396 1.51 -18.68 3.60
N ASP A 397 1.83 -17.60 2.90
CA ASP A 397 0.91 -16.50 2.62
C ASP A 397 -0.03 -16.83 1.45
N SER A 398 -1.32 -17.04 1.75
CA SER A 398 -2.35 -17.37 0.78
C SER A 398 -2.68 -16.25 -0.22
N LEU A 399 -2.24 -15.01 0.00
CA LEU A 399 -2.51 -13.89 -0.91
C LEU A 399 -1.44 -13.72 -2.01
N VAL A 400 -0.27 -14.35 -1.86
CA VAL A 400 0.86 -14.17 -2.77
C VAL A 400 0.92 -15.32 -3.78
N ASP A 401 0.56 -15.04 -5.04
CA ASP A 401 0.86 -15.94 -6.16
C ASP A 401 2.10 -15.44 -6.92
N ILE A 402 3.29 -15.83 -6.43
CA ILE A 402 4.55 -15.33 -6.98
C ILE A 402 4.74 -15.66 -8.46
N LYS A 403 4.21 -16.79 -8.94
CA LYS A 403 4.36 -17.22 -10.35
C LYS A 403 3.55 -16.34 -11.27
N VAL A 404 2.33 -15.97 -10.88
CA VAL A 404 1.49 -15.02 -11.63
C VAL A 404 2.10 -13.63 -11.58
N MET A 405 2.57 -13.19 -10.41
CA MET A 405 3.17 -11.87 -10.24
C MET A 405 4.41 -11.69 -11.11
N LEU A 406 5.38 -12.61 -11.09
CA LEU A 406 6.59 -12.51 -11.91
C LEU A 406 6.32 -12.48 -13.42
N LYS A 407 5.20 -13.03 -13.89
CA LYS A 407 4.78 -12.93 -15.31
C LYS A 407 4.25 -11.54 -15.68
N GLN A 408 3.71 -10.82 -14.69
CA GLN A 408 3.11 -9.50 -14.87
C GLN A 408 4.11 -8.38 -14.58
N LEU A 409 5.15 -8.63 -13.80
CA LEU A 409 6.18 -7.67 -13.42
C LEU A 409 7.33 -7.55 -14.43
N PRO A 410 8.16 -6.49 -14.32
CA PRO A 410 9.36 -6.34 -15.12
C PRO A 410 10.35 -7.50 -14.90
N ALA A 411 11.12 -7.83 -15.93
CA ALA A 411 12.06 -8.96 -15.93
C ALA A 411 13.18 -8.83 -14.88
N HIS A 412 13.50 -7.60 -14.45
CA HIS A 412 14.50 -7.33 -13.42
C HIS A 412 13.99 -7.51 -11.98
N THR A 413 12.74 -7.94 -11.80
CA THR A 413 12.16 -8.19 -10.47
C THR A 413 12.82 -9.39 -9.81
N VAL A 414 13.28 -9.22 -8.58
CA VAL A 414 13.88 -10.31 -7.78
C VAL A 414 12.92 -10.68 -6.67
N ALA A 415 12.71 -11.98 -6.45
CA ALA A 415 11.87 -12.50 -5.39
C ALA A 415 12.64 -13.38 -4.40
N THR A 416 12.31 -13.24 -3.13
CA THR A 416 12.85 -14.04 -2.03
C THR A 416 11.71 -14.54 -1.16
N GLU A 417 11.69 -15.85 -0.93
CA GLU A 417 10.68 -16.54 -0.13
C GLU A 417 11.19 -16.82 1.28
N ILE A 418 10.33 -16.62 2.28
CA ILE A 418 10.50 -17.10 3.64
C ILE A 418 9.45 -18.21 3.87
N PRO A 419 9.80 -19.50 3.77
CA PRO A 419 8.82 -20.58 3.58
C PRO A 419 7.72 -20.66 4.64
N HIS A 420 8.06 -20.49 5.92
CA HIS A 420 7.13 -20.66 7.04
C HIS A 420 6.38 -19.37 7.43
N PHE A 421 6.63 -18.26 6.74
CA PHE A 421 5.97 -16.99 7.05
C PHE A 421 4.58 -16.91 6.40
N GLU A 422 3.64 -16.41 7.17
CA GLU A 422 2.31 -15.93 6.75
C GLU A 422 2.35 -14.40 6.54
N HIS A 423 1.21 -13.79 6.23
CA HIS A 423 1.13 -12.40 5.80
C HIS A 423 1.66 -11.38 6.82
N LEU A 424 1.20 -11.44 8.08
CA LEU A 424 1.61 -10.50 9.14
C LEU A 424 3.00 -10.80 9.73
N ASP A 425 3.58 -11.96 9.39
CA ASP A 425 4.88 -12.37 9.92
C ASP A 425 6.00 -11.45 9.45
N LEU A 426 5.87 -10.87 8.24
CA LEU A 426 6.81 -9.88 7.70
C LEU A 426 6.84 -8.56 8.50
N LEU A 427 5.86 -8.33 9.38
CA LEU A 427 5.86 -7.19 10.30
C LEU A 427 6.27 -7.62 11.72
N TRP A 428 5.73 -8.73 12.22
CA TRP A 428 5.70 -9.00 13.67
C TRP A 428 6.20 -10.38 14.10
N ALA A 429 6.77 -11.17 13.19
CA ALA A 429 7.35 -12.45 13.57
C ALA A 429 8.50 -12.29 14.57
N ARG A 430 8.77 -13.36 15.34
CA ARG A 430 9.85 -13.40 16.34
C ARG A 430 11.25 -13.34 15.72
N ASP A 431 11.37 -13.76 14.47
CA ASP A 431 12.58 -13.91 13.68
C ASP A 431 12.63 -12.92 12.50
N VAL A 432 11.77 -11.89 12.49
CA VAL A 432 11.65 -10.91 11.39
C VAL A 432 12.95 -10.14 11.15
N ASP A 433 13.68 -9.79 12.20
CA ASP A 433 14.97 -9.11 12.14
C ASP A 433 16.03 -9.96 11.44
N THR A 434 16.01 -11.26 11.67
CA THR A 434 16.99 -12.19 11.07
C THR A 434 16.63 -12.62 9.65
N LEU A 435 15.34 -12.75 9.34
CA LEU A 435 14.89 -13.33 8.06
C LEU A 435 14.43 -12.30 7.04
N VAL A 436 14.03 -11.09 7.46
CA VAL A 436 13.52 -10.05 6.56
C VAL A 436 14.52 -8.91 6.41
N PHE A 437 15.10 -8.41 7.51
CA PHE A 437 15.92 -7.19 7.46
C PHE A 437 17.14 -7.31 6.55
N PRO A 438 17.90 -8.43 6.52
CA PRO A 438 19.04 -8.54 5.61
C PRO A 438 18.66 -8.27 4.16
N HIS A 439 17.51 -8.78 3.71
CA HIS A 439 17.03 -8.55 2.34
C HIS A 439 16.63 -7.11 2.08
N VAL A 440 16.09 -6.41 3.08
CA VAL A 440 15.75 -4.99 2.99
C VAL A 440 17.03 -4.15 2.94
N ILE A 441 17.97 -4.38 3.86
CA ILE A 441 19.23 -3.64 3.93
C ILE A 441 20.09 -3.87 2.69
N ASP A 442 20.21 -5.12 2.22
CA ASP A 442 20.93 -5.44 0.99
C ASP A 442 20.39 -4.65 -0.21
N ALA A 443 19.07 -4.49 -0.31
CA ALA A 443 18.43 -3.72 -1.36
C ALA A 443 18.69 -2.21 -1.21
N LEU A 444 18.52 -1.65 -0.01
CA LEU A 444 18.78 -0.24 0.24
C LEU A 444 20.24 0.15 -0.01
N ASP A 445 21.18 -0.67 0.46
CA ASP A 445 22.62 -0.40 0.32
C ASP A 445 23.10 -0.59 -1.13
N SER A 446 22.41 -1.42 -1.93
CA SER A 446 22.78 -1.67 -3.33
C SER A 446 22.18 -0.65 -4.30
N PHE A 447 21.03 -0.08 -3.98
CA PHE A 447 20.32 0.92 -4.77
C PHE A 447 20.27 2.25 -4.01
N SER A 448 21.42 2.91 -3.89
CA SER A 448 21.56 4.17 -3.15
C SER A 448 21.07 5.40 -3.92
N ASP A 449 20.87 5.29 -5.23
CA ASP A 449 20.38 6.35 -6.11
C ASP A 449 19.44 5.79 -7.20
N SER A 450 18.84 6.67 -8.00
CA SER A 450 17.87 6.34 -9.04
C SER A 450 18.47 6.08 -10.43
N GLY A 451 19.80 5.92 -10.53
CA GLY A 451 20.49 5.67 -11.80
C GLY A 451 20.31 4.25 -12.37
N HIS A 452 19.87 3.29 -11.54
CA HIS A 452 19.48 1.91 -11.94
C HIS A 452 20.48 1.20 -12.88
N THR A 453 21.79 1.38 -12.67
CA THR A 453 22.84 0.80 -13.52
C THR A 453 22.98 -0.71 -13.36
N GLU A 454 23.60 -1.39 -14.33
CA GLU A 454 23.94 -2.82 -14.24
C GLU A 454 24.81 -3.14 -13.01
N GLU A 455 25.64 -2.19 -12.59
CA GLU A 455 26.47 -2.29 -11.38
C GLU A 455 25.62 -2.39 -10.11
N HIS A 456 24.55 -1.60 -9.99
CA HIS A 456 23.62 -1.71 -8.85
C HIS A 456 22.99 -3.10 -8.77
N PHE A 457 22.55 -3.65 -9.91
CA PHE A 457 22.01 -5.00 -9.96
C PHE A 457 23.06 -6.09 -9.68
N ALA A 458 24.32 -5.88 -10.07
CA ALA A 458 25.42 -6.79 -9.75
C ALA A 458 25.74 -6.77 -8.24
N ARG A 459 25.82 -5.58 -7.64
CA ARG A 459 26.02 -5.37 -6.20
C ARG A 459 24.92 -6.04 -5.38
N TYR A 460 23.66 -5.83 -5.76
CA TYR A 460 22.52 -6.46 -5.10
C TYR A 460 22.57 -7.99 -5.18
N ARG A 461 22.89 -8.56 -6.36
CA ARG A 461 23.02 -10.01 -6.51
C ARG A 461 24.11 -10.59 -5.61
N ALA A 462 25.25 -9.91 -5.47
CA ALA A 462 26.35 -10.33 -4.61
C ALA A 462 25.96 -10.27 -3.12
N ALA A 463 25.38 -9.15 -2.67
CA ALA A 463 24.92 -8.98 -1.28
C ALA A 463 23.87 -10.04 -0.90
N ARG A 464 22.85 -10.20 -1.75
CA ARG A 464 21.81 -11.21 -1.56
C ARG A 464 22.37 -12.63 -1.48
N HIS A 465 23.37 -12.97 -2.28
CA HIS A 465 23.99 -14.30 -2.23
C HIS A 465 24.72 -14.54 -0.89
N ALA A 466 25.35 -13.51 -0.32
CA ALA A 466 25.95 -13.61 1.01
C ALA A 466 24.89 -13.82 2.10
N SER A 467 23.79 -13.06 2.06
CA SER A 467 22.72 -13.14 3.05
C SER A 467 21.91 -14.44 3.00
N LEU A 468 21.82 -15.11 1.84
CA LEU A 468 21.10 -16.39 1.70
C LEU A 468 21.92 -17.63 2.08
N GLY A 469 23.23 -17.48 2.30
CA GLY A 469 24.15 -18.56 2.68
C GLY A 469 24.35 -19.66 1.61
N PRO A 470 25.28 -20.62 1.84
CA PRO A 470 25.64 -21.66 0.87
C PRO A 470 24.56 -22.72 0.57
N GLY A 471 23.41 -22.67 1.27
CA GLY A 471 22.34 -23.67 1.19
C GLY A 471 21.13 -23.26 0.34
N ALA A 472 21.08 -22.02 -0.17
CA ALA A 472 19.95 -21.56 -0.97
C ALA A 472 20.02 -22.14 -2.40
N ARG A 473 18.99 -22.91 -2.78
CA ARG A 473 18.82 -23.38 -4.17
C ARG A 473 18.89 -22.19 -5.11
N ARG A 474 19.76 -22.27 -6.14
CA ARG A 474 19.81 -21.27 -7.22
C ARG A 474 18.39 -21.03 -7.74
N PRO A 475 17.93 -19.78 -7.88
CA PRO A 475 16.71 -19.51 -8.62
C PRO A 475 16.90 -19.97 -10.07
N HIS A 476 15.86 -20.60 -10.62
CA HIS A 476 15.87 -21.07 -12.00
C HIS A 476 15.84 -19.86 -12.96
N ASN A 477 17.00 -19.52 -13.54
CA ASN A 477 17.08 -18.58 -14.65
C ASN A 477 16.56 -19.27 -15.92
N PRO A 478 15.51 -18.77 -16.60
CA PRO A 478 15.04 -19.33 -17.86
C PRO A 478 15.98 -19.08 -19.05
N THR A 479 17.13 -18.42 -18.86
CA THR A 479 17.96 -17.90 -19.95
C THR A 479 19.37 -18.48 -20.06
N GLU A 480 19.73 -19.51 -19.27
CA GLU A 480 20.99 -20.23 -19.48
C GLU A 480 20.78 -21.50 -20.32
N SER A 481 20.47 -21.30 -21.60
CA SER A 481 20.87 -22.25 -22.64
C SER A 481 21.31 -21.48 -23.90
N SER A 482 22.58 -21.66 -24.25
CA SER A 482 23.31 -21.11 -25.40
C SER A 482 23.83 -19.67 -25.27
N SER A 483 25.10 -19.59 -24.92
CA SER A 483 25.94 -18.42 -25.17
C SER A 483 26.27 -18.34 -26.66
N LYS A 484 26.07 -17.16 -27.26
CA LYS A 484 26.97 -16.59 -28.27
C LYS A 484 26.84 -15.07 -28.25
N SER A 485 28.01 -14.43 -28.21
CA SER A 485 28.26 -13.00 -28.03
C SER A 485 27.59 -12.11 -29.07
N LEU A 486 27.01 -10.98 -28.64
CA LEU A 486 27.13 -9.68 -29.32
C LEU A 486 26.64 -8.59 -28.35
N GLY A 487 27.50 -7.62 -28.07
CA GLY A 487 27.14 -6.47 -27.23
C GLY A 487 26.16 -5.55 -27.95
N SER A 488 25.20 -4.99 -27.21
CA SER A 488 24.45 -3.83 -27.65
C SER A 488 23.89 -3.07 -26.43
N SER A 489 24.07 -1.76 -26.46
CA SER A 489 23.69 -0.77 -25.44
C SER A 489 22.24 -0.33 -25.62
N TYR A 490 21.62 0.12 -24.52
CA TYR A 490 20.22 0.53 -24.33
C TYR A 490 19.78 1.82 -25.09
N ALA A 491 20.09 1.93 -26.37
CA ALA A 491 19.60 3.02 -27.21
C ALA A 491 19.36 2.50 -28.62
N ASP A 492 18.19 1.89 -28.86
CA ASP A 492 17.52 1.82 -30.17
C ASP A 492 16.22 1.01 -30.04
N VAL A 493 15.17 1.65 -29.53
CA VAL A 493 13.79 1.19 -29.71
C VAL A 493 12.96 2.37 -30.23
N ALA A 494 13.24 2.76 -31.46
CA ALA A 494 12.42 3.70 -32.22
C ALA A 494 12.65 3.56 -33.73
N SER A 495 12.33 2.40 -34.32
CA SER A 495 11.84 2.29 -35.71
C SER A 495 11.82 0.83 -36.16
N VAL A 496 10.63 0.25 -36.32
CA VAL A 496 10.47 -0.90 -37.22
C VAL A 496 9.17 -0.73 -37.99
N THR A 497 9.30 -0.39 -39.27
CA THR A 497 8.35 -0.76 -40.33
C THR A 497 8.90 -2.02 -41.00
N PRO A 498 8.09 -3.05 -41.29
CA PRO A 498 8.53 -4.17 -42.11
C PRO A 498 7.94 -4.11 -43.52
N ASP A 499 8.80 -3.93 -44.52
CA ASP A 499 8.76 -4.69 -45.78
C ASP A 499 9.74 -5.85 -45.56
N GLY A 500 9.59 -7.09 -46.03
CA GLY A 500 8.81 -7.68 -47.10
C GLY A 500 9.73 -8.76 -47.69
N ASP A 501 9.35 -10.03 -47.62
CA ASP A 501 10.05 -11.14 -48.29
C ASP A 501 9.11 -11.75 -49.33
N GLU A 502 9.53 -11.72 -50.60
CA GLU A 502 8.91 -12.39 -51.74
C GLU A 502 9.27 -13.88 -51.75
N GLU A 503 8.28 -14.74 -52.06
CA GLU A 503 8.50 -16.02 -52.75
C GLU A 503 7.69 -16.03 -54.06
N ASP A 504 8.39 -16.44 -55.11
CA ASP A 504 8.06 -16.73 -56.50
C ASP A 504 6.59 -16.95 -56.89
N LEU A 505 6.15 -16.31 -57.99
CA LEU A 505 5.36 -16.95 -59.06
C LEU A 505 5.44 -16.14 -60.36
N VAL A 506 5.73 -16.84 -61.45
CA VAL A 506 5.94 -16.40 -62.83
C VAL A 506 4.63 -15.88 -63.48
N VAL A 507 4.72 -14.85 -64.34
CA VAL A 507 4.20 -14.78 -65.74
C VAL A 507 4.06 -13.31 -66.25
N ASP A 508 4.83 -13.03 -67.31
CA ASP A 508 4.68 -12.07 -68.44
C ASP A 508 4.45 -10.55 -68.28
N GLY A 509 5.36 -9.80 -68.93
CA GLY A 509 4.98 -8.78 -69.93
C GLY A 509 4.98 -7.28 -69.52
N PRO A 510 5.29 -6.33 -70.43
CA PRO A 510 6.35 -5.36 -70.17
C PRO A 510 5.97 -3.88 -70.37
N ARG A 511 6.73 -2.95 -69.74
CA ARG A 511 7.54 -1.87 -70.40
C ARG A 511 7.67 -0.55 -69.61
N LYS A 512 8.95 -0.14 -69.49
CA LYS A 512 9.58 1.17 -69.78
C LYS A 512 9.46 2.35 -68.79
N ASN A 513 10.65 2.75 -68.30
CA ASN A 513 11.32 4.07 -68.39
C ASN A 513 10.58 5.29 -67.78
N THR A 514 11.18 6.27 -67.09
CA THR A 514 12.59 6.72 -66.95
C THR A 514 12.61 7.84 -65.90
N GLU A 515 13.69 7.90 -65.12
CA GLU A 515 14.52 9.07 -64.74
C GLU A 515 13.94 10.44 -64.30
N GLY A 516 14.61 10.99 -63.28
CA GLY A 516 15.10 12.39 -63.31
C GLY A 516 14.54 13.29 -62.20
N ALA A 517 15.19 13.38 -61.04
CA ALA A 517 16.26 14.33 -60.71
C ALA A 517 15.79 15.73 -60.24
N MET A 518 16.01 15.97 -58.95
CA MET A 518 16.20 17.24 -58.19
C MET A 518 17.19 18.20 -58.92
N PRO A 519 17.31 19.54 -58.62
CA PRO A 519 17.63 20.03 -57.25
C PRO A 519 17.35 21.51 -56.84
N SER A 520 17.18 21.68 -55.52
CA SER A 520 17.89 22.59 -54.57
C SER A 520 17.92 24.14 -54.63
N LEU A 521 17.98 24.68 -53.39
CA LEU A 521 18.80 25.80 -52.84
C LEU A 521 18.17 27.20 -52.59
N ALA A 522 17.74 27.36 -51.33
CA ALA A 522 18.06 28.40 -50.33
C ALA A 522 18.44 29.85 -50.71
N SER A 523 17.87 30.84 -50.00
CA SER A 523 18.67 31.91 -49.33
C SER A 523 17.90 32.69 -48.23
N ARG A 524 18.67 33.25 -47.27
CA ARG A 524 18.35 34.01 -46.02
C ARG A 524 17.73 35.41 -46.30
N ARG A 525 17.09 36.19 -45.39
CA ARG A 525 17.67 36.96 -44.24
C ARG A 525 16.66 38.01 -43.66
N ARG A 526 16.74 38.24 -42.32
CA ARG A 526 16.67 39.52 -41.52
C ARG A 526 15.35 40.30 -41.17
N ILE A 527 14.93 40.18 -39.90
CA ILE A 527 14.84 41.14 -38.74
C ILE A 527 14.48 42.65 -38.92
N ARG A 528 13.50 43.11 -38.09
CA ARG A 528 13.28 44.36 -37.24
C ARG A 528 11.84 44.90 -37.44
N GLY A 529 11.03 45.42 -36.51
CA GLY A 529 11.08 45.80 -35.09
C GLY A 529 9.76 46.57 -34.74
N ARG A 530 9.37 46.55 -33.45
CA ARG A 530 8.18 47.12 -32.72
C ARG A 530 7.96 48.66 -32.83
N PRO A 531 6.85 49.32 -32.35
CA PRO A 531 6.29 49.33 -30.95
C PRO A 531 4.74 49.45 -30.79
N GLY A 532 4.11 49.05 -29.66
CA GLY A 532 3.70 49.86 -28.46
C GLY A 532 2.18 50.19 -28.54
N SER A 533 1.27 50.05 -27.55
CA SER A 533 1.25 50.47 -26.13
C SER A 533 0.04 49.88 -25.34
N GLU A 534 0.22 49.79 -24.00
CA GLU A 534 -0.74 49.94 -22.86
C GLU A 534 -1.95 48.97 -22.72
N GLY A 535 -2.34 48.45 -21.55
CA GLY A 535 -1.92 48.58 -20.15
C GLY A 535 -3.03 48.00 -19.23
N ILE A 536 -2.65 47.49 -18.04
CA ILE A 536 -3.33 47.48 -16.72
C ILE A 536 -2.86 46.27 -15.89
N GLU A 537 -2.10 46.59 -14.84
CA GLU A 537 -1.71 45.75 -13.70
C GLU A 537 -2.82 45.68 -12.64
N TYR A 538 -2.85 44.57 -11.89
CA TYR A 538 -3.20 44.58 -10.46
C TYR A 538 -2.22 43.67 -9.72
N ASP A 539 -1.51 44.28 -8.78
CA ASP A 539 -0.59 43.66 -7.83
C ASP A 539 -1.33 43.39 -6.50
N SER A 540 -1.05 42.26 -5.86
CA SER A 540 -1.32 42.08 -4.43
C SER A 540 -0.39 41.01 -3.85
N THR A 541 0.69 41.50 -3.27
CA THR A 541 1.55 40.82 -2.30
C THR A 541 0.77 40.35 -1.07
N SER A 542 1.00 39.11 -0.64
CA SER A 542 0.75 38.68 0.74
C SER A 542 1.74 37.60 1.15
N SER A 543 2.75 38.04 1.90
CA SER A 543 3.65 37.21 2.69
C SER A 543 2.84 36.38 3.70
N SER A 544 3.08 35.07 3.79
CA SER A 544 2.61 34.25 4.91
C SER A 544 3.81 33.71 5.68
N GLU A 545 4.02 34.27 6.86
CA GLU A 545 4.94 33.78 7.87
C GLU A 545 4.58 32.35 8.30
N ILE A 546 5.62 31.52 8.44
CA ILE A 546 5.54 30.16 8.98
C ILE A 546 5.50 30.27 10.50
N ALA A 547 4.34 30.01 11.10
CA ALA A 547 4.21 29.88 12.54
C ALA A 547 4.67 28.48 12.99
N HIS A 548 5.84 28.41 13.62
CA HIS A 548 6.23 27.26 14.45
C HIS A 548 5.37 27.27 15.72
N VAL A 549 4.52 26.24 15.90
CA VAL A 549 3.80 26.01 17.15
C VAL A 549 4.58 25.00 17.98
N THR A 550 5.29 25.48 19.00
CA THR A 550 5.90 24.65 20.05
C THR A 550 4.95 24.65 21.24
N THR A 551 4.27 23.54 21.51
CA THR A 551 3.47 23.38 22.73
C THR A 551 4.35 22.89 23.88
N ALA A 552 4.77 23.81 24.75
CA ALA A 552 5.30 23.51 26.07
C ALA A 552 4.14 23.42 27.08
N ARG A 553 4.05 22.30 27.80
CA ARG A 553 3.07 22.03 28.84
C ARG A 553 3.54 22.72 30.13
N ALA A 554 2.76 23.66 30.66
CA ALA A 554 2.97 24.25 31.98
C ALA A 554 2.31 23.36 33.05
N THR A 555 3.09 23.07 34.08
CA THR A 555 2.69 22.48 35.36
C THR A 555 2.00 23.53 36.23
N GLU A 556 0.84 23.21 36.81
CA GLU A 556 0.26 23.97 37.92
C GLU A 556 0.17 23.07 39.15
N ASP A 557 0.92 23.46 40.18
CA ASP A 557 0.83 23.00 41.55
C ASP A 557 -0.25 23.78 42.32
N GLU A 558 -0.94 23.04 43.20
CA GLU A 558 -1.52 23.39 44.49
C GLU A 558 -2.20 24.77 44.72
N ASN A 559 -3.53 24.71 44.90
CA ASN A 559 -4.18 24.94 46.21
C ASN A 559 -5.62 24.42 46.25
#